data_AF-A0A699Z1U3-F1
#
_entry.id   AF-A0A699Z1U3-F1
#
_cell.length_a   1.000
_cell.length_b   1.000
_cell.length_c   1.000
_cell.angle_alpha   90.00
_cell.angle_beta   90.00
_cell.angle_gamma   90.00
#
_symmetry.space_group_name_H-M   'P 1'
#
loop_
_entity.id
_entity.type
_entity.pdbx_description
1 polymer ?
#
loop_
_entity_poly.entity_id
_entity_poly.type
_entity_poly.pdbx_seq_one_letter_code
_entity_poly.pdbx_strand_id
1 'polypeptide(L)'
;AAMSGIDLIIHAAGPFQQTKNHIVLEQAIDAKVAYVDVCDDLHYSEESKALYGKAAADAGVPAIISAGIYPGTSNVMAAHIISIAKGEYDENWQYRTPEAGQGEKPKLLRYSYYTAGSGGAGPTILQTSFLLAGEPVVVYKEGQRFELPPISNRREVDFGPGIGRKGVYLYNLPECESAYKYLGVPGVSARFGTDPFIWNWAMWLMARAMPRKLLNDRTFVKSFASLSEPAVRLVDKWAGEAVAMKIEVDFESGKNSSGIFVHRLLGQSMGYSVAGFAQAVLLGQTKPGVWYPEILGTSALTARALLESPGLIDWGLLPKALMGLLALLCGNGLLCALLAGTGMALVARNFGNLITGLYSFGLLLGTVYSVPPLSFITSFVTLFAVVIAVTKDLPDVEGDSANNIQTFATRMGVKTVSLGAVSLLLANYGVAMWMALQPHLGFNTLLMFGGHAALALLLAYRTARLDAAKYSRDAILGFYRWVWTLFYCEYAMFPFI
;
A
#
# COMPACT_ATOMS: atom_id res chain seq x y z
N ALA A 1 -21.24 12.71 -28.62
CA ALA A 1 -22.70 12.83 -28.80
C ALA A 1 -23.46 12.02 -27.75
N ALA A 2 -23.24 10.70 -27.63
CA ALA A 2 -23.97 9.83 -26.71
C ALA A 2 -23.81 10.18 -25.21
N MET A 3 -22.75 10.90 -24.82
CA MET A 3 -22.46 11.28 -23.43
C MET A 3 -22.88 12.72 -23.07
N SER A 4 -23.53 13.44 -23.99
CA SER A 4 -23.93 14.83 -23.75
C SER A 4 -25.10 14.88 -22.75
N GLY A 5 -24.96 15.69 -21.69
CA GLY A 5 -25.98 15.86 -20.66
C GLY A 5 -26.10 14.69 -19.67
N ILE A 6 -25.10 13.81 -19.61
CA ILE A 6 -25.04 12.68 -18.68
C ILE A 6 -24.10 13.03 -17.52
N ASP A 7 -24.55 12.82 -16.28
CA ASP A 7 -23.74 13.05 -15.07
C ASP A 7 -22.84 11.87 -14.71
N LEU A 8 -23.28 10.65 -15.04
CA LEU A 8 -22.58 9.39 -14.71
C LEU A 8 -22.84 8.31 -15.77
N ILE A 9 -21.78 7.64 -16.20
CA ILE A 9 -21.82 6.43 -17.02
C ILE A 9 -21.70 5.20 -16.12
N ILE A 10 -22.63 4.25 -16.28
CA ILE A 10 -22.57 2.94 -15.64
C ILE A 10 -22.30 1.88 -16.72
N HIS A 11 -21.10 1.35 -16.74
CA HIS A 11 -20.64 0.38 -17.71
C HIS A 11 -20.84 -1.05 -17.19
N ALA A 12 -21.94 -1.67 -17.65
CA ALA A 12 -22.29 -3.06 -17.37
C ALA A 12 -22.16 -3.99 -18.60
N ALA A 13 -21.51 -3.52 -19.66
CA ALA A 13 -21.38 -4.24 -20.93
C ALA A 13 -20.16 -5.18 -20.94
N GLY A 14 -20.26 -6.28 -20.19
CA GLY A 14 -19.26 -7.34 -20.17
C GLY A 14 -19.38 -8.34 -21.34
N PRO A 15 -18.61 -9.45 -21.30
CA PRO A 15 -17.60 -9.77 -20.29
C PRO A 15 -16.32 -8.92 -20.44
N PHE A 16 -15.70 -8.57 -19.31
CA PHE A 16 -14.46 -7.81 -19.26
C PHE A 16 -13.22 -8.68 -19.47
N GLN A 17 -13.36 -10.00 -19.32
CA GLN A 17 -12.24 -10.94 -19.42
C GLN A 17 -11.47 -10.78 -20.73
N GLN A 18 -10.16 -10.56 -20.59
CA GLN A 18 -9.19 -10.49 -21.67
C GLN A 18 -9.41 -9.34 -22.67
N THR A 19 -10.33 -8.42 -22.41
CA THR A 19 -10.54 -7.25 -23.28
C THR A 19 -9.44 -6.22 -23.04
N LYS A 20 -8.95 -5.60 -24.11
CA LYS A 20 -8.04 -4.43 -24.06
C LYS A 20 -8.74 -3.13 -24.42
N ASN A 21 -10.06 -3.23 -24.63
CA ASN A 21 -10.87 -2.10 -25.05
C ASN A 21 -11.41 -1.35 -23.84
N HIS A 22 -10.76 -0.23 -23.52
CA HIS A 22 -11.14 0.69 -22.44
C HIS A 22 -11.94 1.89 -22.93
N ILE A 23 -12.49 1.84 -24.15
CA ILE A 23 -13.05 3.02 -24.84
C ILE A 23 -14.17 3.71 -24.06
N VAL A 24 -14.95 2.98 -23.26
CA VAL A 24 -16.03 3.60 -22.47
C VAL A 24 -15.45 4.50 -21.38
N LEU A 25 -14.38 4.04 -20.71
CA LEU A 25 -13.66 4.83 -19.70
C LEU A 25 -12.92 5.99 -20.34
N GLU A 26 -12.23 5.76 -21.46
CA GLU A 26 -11.54 6.81 -22.25
C GLU A 26 -12.51 7.93 -22.64
N GLN A 27 -13.64 7.56 -23.25
CA GLN A 27 -14.64 8.54 -23.68
C GLN A 27 -15.33 9.25 -22.52
N ALA A 28 -15.50 8.57 -21.37
CA ALA A 28 -16.00 9.23 -20.16
C ALA A 28 -15.02 10.32 -19.68
N ILE A 29 -13.72 10.04 -19.70
CA ILE A 29 -12.67 11.00 -19.34
C ILE A 29 -12.66 12.19 -20.32
N ASP A 30 -12.67 11.93 -21.62
CA ASP A 30 -12.69 12.96 -22.66
C ASP A 30 -13.93 13.86 -22.55
N ALA A 31 -15.09 13.27 -22.27
CA ALA A 31 -16.35 13.97 -22.09
C ALA A 31 -16.50 14.64 -20.72
N LYS A 32 -15.55 14.42 -19.79
CA LYS A 32 -15.60 14.86 -18.39
C LYS A 32 -16.84 14.37 -17.63
N VAL A 33 -17.24 13.14 -17.90
CA VAL A 33 -18.39 12.48 -17.28
C VAL A 33 -17.89 11.44 -16.28
N ALA A 34 -18.50 11.38 -15.10
CA ALA A 34 -18.15 10.39 -14.09
C ALA A 34 -18.37 8.96 -14.61
N TYR A 35 -17.64 7.99 -14.06
CA TYR A 35 -17.65 6.61 -14.55
C TYR A 35 -17.75 5.59 -13.43
N VAL A 36 -18.58 4.57 -13.63
CA VAL A 36 -18.67 3.39 -12.79
C VAL A 36 -18.70 2.16 -13.69
N ASP A 37 -17.93 1.11 -13.39
CA ASP A 37 -18.11 -0.20 -14.04
C ASP A 37 -18.23 -1.35 -13.06
N VAL A 38 -18.62 -2.50 -13.60
CA VAL A 38 -18.82 -3.75 -12.86
C VAL A 38 -17.77 -4.80 -13.24
N CYS A 39 -16.56 -4.35 -13.58
CA CYS A 39 -15.49 -5.20 -14.06
C CYS A 39 -15.09 -6.26 -13.02
N ASP A 40 -15.04 -7.52 -13.46
CA ASP A 40 -14.61 -8.69 -12.70
C ASP A 40 -13.32 -9.33 -13.26
N ASP A 41 -12.64 -8.65 -14.19
CA ASP A 41 -11.35 -9.09 -14.76
C ASP A 41 -10.17 -8.36 -14.12
N LEU A 42 -9.19 -9.13 -13.63
CA LEU A 42 -7.98 -8.61 -12.98
C LEU A 42 -7.17 -7.70 -13.89
N HIS A 43 -6.86 -8.15 -15.10
CA HIS A 43 -5.96 -7.39 -15.98
C HIS A 43 -6.60 -6.10 -16.46
N TYR A 44 -7.89 -6.14 -16.82
CA TYR A 44 -8.65 -4.97 -17.24
C TYR A 44 -8.72 -3.94 -16.11
N SER A 45 -9.01 -4.35 -14.87
CA SER A 45 -9.10 -3.40 -13.75
C SER A 45 -7.76 -2.76 -13.44
N GLU A 46 -6.67 -3.54 -13.48
CA GLU A 46 -5.32 -3.00 -13.28
C GLU A 46 -4.88 -2.04 -14.39
N GLU A 47 -5.11 -2.41 -15.66
CA GLU A 47 -4.81 -1.54 -16.80
C GLU A 47 -5.65 -0.27 -16.77
N SER A 48 -6.94 -0.36 -16.44
CA SER A 48 -7.84 0.79 -16.30
C SER A 48 -7.25 1.81 -15.32
N LYS A 49 -6.83 1.34 -14.13
CA LYS A 49 -6.24 2.21 -13.12
C LYS A 49 -4.87 2.75 -13.54
N ALA A 50 -4.01 1.91 -14.10
CA ALA A 50 -2.64 2.28 -14.45
C ALA A 50 -2.57 3.28 -15.62
N LEU A 51 -3.36 3.06 -16.66
CA LEU A 51 -3.34 3.88 -17.88
C LEU A 51 -4.16 5.17 -17.72
N TYR A 52 -5.32 5.09 -17.08
CA TYR A 52 -6.29 6.19 -17.08
C TYR A 52 -6.41 6.91 -15.74
N GLY A 53 -5.78 6.41 -14.66
CA GLY A 53 -5.87 7.01 -13.33
C GLY A 53 -5.44 8.47 -13.28
N LYS A 54 -4.32 8.82 -13.94
CA LYS A 54 -3.83 10.20 -14.02
C LYS A 54 -4.70 11.05 -14.93
N ALA A 55 -5.06 10.56 -16.11
CA ALA A 55 -5.89 11.29 -17.06
C ALA A 55 -7.26 11.65 -16.47
N ALA A 56 -7.90 10.71 -15.77
CA ALA A 56 -9.15 10.95 -15.04
C ALA A 56 -8.97 12.00 -13.94
N ALA A 57 -7.88 11.96 -13.17
CA ALA A 57 -7.59 12.95 -12.14
C ALA A 57 -7.40 14.36 -12.72
N ASP A 58 -6.59 14.48 -13.78
CA ASP A 58 -6.31 15.75 -14.48
C ASP A 58 -7.57 16.33 -15.15
N ALA A 59 -8.46 15.47 -15.64
CA ALA A 59 -9.75 15.86 -16.21
C ALA A 59 -10.84 16.20 -15.17
N GLY A 60 -10.58 15.96 -13.88
CA GLY A 60 -11.57 16.16 -12.82
C GLY A 60 -12.66 15.07 -12.77
N VAL A 61 -12.41 13.90 -13.36
CA VAL A 61 -13.40 12.82 -13.54
C VAL A 61 -13.25 11.77 -12.43
N PRO A 62 -14.27 11.60 -11.57
CA PRO A 62 -14.30 10.49 -10.62
C PRO A 62 -14.72 9.20 -11.32
N ALA A 63 -13.92 8.15 -11.17
CA ALA A 63 -14.18 6.83 -11.73
C ALA A 63 -14.03 5.72 -10.68
N ILE A 64 -15.03 4.85 -10.56
CA ILE A 64 -14.97 3.62 -9.74
C ILE A 64 -14.99 2.40 -10.68
N ILE A 65 -13.94 1.59 -10.63
CA ILE A 65 -13.88 0.31 -11.35
C ILE A 65 -14.25 -0.83 -10.41
N SER A 66 -14.76 -1.94 -10.95
CA SER A 66 -15.11 -3.13 -10.17
C SER A 66 -16.16 -2.88 -9.08
N ALA A 67 -17.14 -2.03 -9.37
CA ALA A 67 -18.18 -1.54 -8.46
C ALA A 67 -19.46 -2.40 -8.49
N GLY A 68 -19.30 -3.73 -8.45
CA GLY A 68 -20.40 -4.69 -8.43
C GLY A 68 -20.74 -5.23 -7.03
N ILE A 69 -21.15 -6.49 -6.99
CA ILE A 69 -21.34 -7.23 -5.74
C ILE A 69 -20.04 -7.89 -5.28
N TYR A 70 -19.43 -8.69 -6.14
CA TYR A 70 -18.08 -9.25 -6.01
C TYR A 70 -17.44 -9.32 -7.41
N PRO A 71 -16.43 -8.50 -7.70
CA PRO A 71 -15.89 -7.43 -6.86
C PRO A 71 -16.87 -6.27 -6.65
N GLY A 72 -16.66 -5.47 -5.60
CA GLY A 72 -17.44 -4.27 -5.28
C GLY A 72 -17.85 -4.20 -3.82
N THR A 73 -19.06 -4.67 -3.53
CA THR A 73 -19.57 -4.73 -2.14
C THR A 73 -18.69 -5.63 -1.28
N SER A 74 -18.15 -6.72 -1.83
CA SER A 74 -17.13 -7.57 -1.19
C SER A 74 -15.92 -6.77 -0.72
N ASN A 75 -15.38 -5.90 -1.58
CA ASN A 75 -14.24 -5.04 -1.30
C ASN A 75 -14.55 -4.06 -0.17
N VAL A 76 -15.71 -3.39 -0.22
CA VAL A 76 -16.15 -2.46 0.82
C VAL A 76 -16.37 -3.18 2.16
N MET A 77 -16.94 -4.39 2.15
CA MET A 77 -17.08 -5.22 3.36
C MET A 77 -15.71 -5.57 3.96
N ALA A 78 -14.75 -5.98 3.13
CA ALA A 78 -13.39 -6.26 3.60
C ALA A 78 -12.73 -5.03 4.21
N ALA A 79 -12.79 -3.89 3.52
CA ALA A 79 -12.27 -2.61 4.01
C ALA A 79 -12.92 -2.23 5.35
N HIS A 80 -14.24 -2.33 5.45
CA HIS A 80 -14.99 -1.97 6.66
C HIS A 80 -14.65 -2.88 7.86
N ILE A 81 -14.56 -4.20 7.65
CA ILE A 81 -14.13 -5.15 8.70
C ILE A 81 -12.72 -4.79 9.20
N ILE A 82 -11.81 -4.47 8.29
CA ILE A 82 -10.43 -4.08 8.62
C ILE A 82 -10.42 -2.74 9.36
N SER A 83 -11.16 -1.74 8.90
CA SER A 83 -11.25 -0.42 9.54
C SER A 83 -11.78 -0.50 10.97
N ILE A 84 -12.84 -1.27 11.23
CA ILE A 84 -13.35 -1.52 12.58
C ILE A 84 -12.25 -2.13 13.45
N ALA A 85 -11.57 -3.15 12.94
CA ALA A 85 -10.54 -3.85 13.70
C ALA A 85 -9.30 -2.99 13.96
N LYS A 86 -8.93 -2.11 13.02
CA LYS A 86 -7.90 -1.08 13.19
C LYS A 86 -8.31 0.02 14.17
N GLY A 87 -9.56 0.07 14.62
CA GLY A 87 -10.04 1.13 15.49
C GLY A 87 -10.19 2.47 14.77
N GLU A 88 -10.46 2.44 13.46
CA GLU A 88 -10.67 3.63 12.64
C GLU A 88 -12.05 4.27 12.86
N TYR A 89 -12.88 3.70 13.75
CA TYR A 89 -14.15 4.28 14.19
C TYR A 89 -14.11 4.59 15.70
N ASP A 90 -14.76 5.68 16.10
CA ASP A 90 -15.08 5.99 17.49
C ASP A 90 -16.40 5.31 17.94
N GLU A 91 -16.81 5.58 19.18
CA GLU A 91 -18.05 5.04 19.76
C GLU A 91 -19.34 5.51 19.05
N ASN A 92 -19.26 6.60 18.30
CA ASN A 92 -20.35 7.19 17.53
C ASN A 92 -20.31 6.81 16.05
N TRP A 93 -19.48 5.82 15.67
CA TRP A 93 -19.24 5.41 14.29
C TRP A 93 -18.71 6.53 13.39
N GLN A 94 -18.10 7.56 13.98
CA GLN A 94 -17.34 8.55 13.24
C GLN A 94 -15.92 8.03 13.05
N TYR A 95 -15.35 8.37 11.90
CA TYR A 95 -14.00 7.94 11.62
C TYR A 95 -12.99 8.71 12.47
N ARG A 96 -11.98 7.99 12.94
CA ARG A 96 -10.84 8.55 13.67
C ARG A 96 -9.55 7.94 13.15
N THR A 97 -8.45 8.64 13.36
CA THR A 97 -7.13 8.05 13.14
C THR A 97 -6.74 7.30 14.42
N PRO A 98 -6.55 5.97 14.38
CA PRO A 98 -6.07 5.23 15.54
C PRO A 98 -4.63 5.66 15.87
N GLU A 99 -4.28 5.64 17.16
CA GLU A 99 -2.92 5.90 17.61
C GLU A 99 -1.94 4.86 17.04
N ALA A 100 -0.66 5.21 16.95
CA ALA A 100 0.35 4.28 16.45
C ALA A 100 0.40 3.02 17.34
N GLY A 101 0.18 1.85 16.74
CA GLY A 101 0.12 0.57 17.48
C GLY A 101 -1.26 0.23 18.02
N GLN A 102 -2.25 1.12 17.90
CA GLN A 102 -3.65 0.83 18.20
C GLN A 102 -4.31 0.09 17.03
N GLY A 103 -5.15 -0.89 17.36
CA GLY A 103 -5.92 -1.65 16.38
C GLY A 103 -5.21 -2.90 15.86
N GLU A 104 -5.97 -3.69 15.14
CA GLU A 104 -5.58 -5.01 14.68
C GLU A 104 -5.00 -4.98 13.27
N LYS A 105 -3.90 -5.69 13.06
CA LYS A 105 -3.29 -5.84 11.73
C LYS A 105 -3.88 -7.06 11.02
N PRO A 106 -4.42 -6.90 9.79
CA PRO A 106 -4.96 -8.03 9.06
C PRO A 106 -3.83 -8.94 8.58
N LYS A 107 -4.00 -10.25 8.78
CA LYS A 107 -3.04 -11.30 8.39
C LYS A 107 -3.52 -12.09 7.17
N LEU A 108 -4.80 -12.45 7.13
CA LEU A 108 -5.35 -13.26 6.05
C LEU A 108 -6.80 -12.86 5.76
N LEU A 109 -7.04 -12.44 4.53
CA LEU A 109 -8.35 -12.08 4.00
C LEU A 109 -8.83 -13.16 3.03
N ARG A 110 -10.02 -13.67 3.27
CA ARG A 110 -10.65 -14.70 2.44
C ARG A 110 -12.00 -14.20 1.95
N TYR A 111 -12.09 -14.07 0.65
CA TYR A 111 -13.31 -13.86 -0.07
C TYR A 111 -13.93 -15.21 -0.41
N SER A 112 -15.16 -15.45 0.02
CA SER A 112 -15.91 -16.68 -0.30
C SER A 112 -17.27 -16.29 -0.86
N TYR A 113 -17.62 -16.87 -2.00
CA TYR A 113 -18.81 -16.51 -2.75
C TYR A 113 -19.64 -17.72 -3.10
N TYR A 114 -20.93 -17.48 -3.20
CA TYR A 114 -21.92 -18.46 -3.56
C TYR A 114 -22.97 -17.87 -4.49
N THR A 115 -23.34 -18.62 -5.53
CA THR A 115 -24.52 -18.34 -6.35
C THR A 115 -25.31 -19.62 -6.60
N ALA A 116 -26.63 -19.54 -6.52
CA ALA A 116 -27.53 -20.58 -7.00
C ALA A 116 -27.76 -20.39 -8.51
N GLY A 117 -27.63 -21.48 -9.27
CA GLY A 117 -27.71 -21.45 -10.73
C GLY A 117 -26.71 -20.47 -11.33
N SER A 118 -27.14 -19.75 -12.36
CA SER A 118 -26.47 -18.58 -12.92
C SER A 118 -26.86 -17.28 -12.19
N GLY A 119 -27.61 -17.35 -11.08
CA GLY A 119 -28.16 -16.17 -10.43
C GLY A 119 -29.18 -15.40 -11.30
N GLY A 120 -29.78 -16.08 -12.28
CA GLY A 120 -30.71 -15.47 -13.24
C GLY A 120 -30.04 -14.66 -14.35
N ALA A 121 -28.70 -14.56 -14.36
CA ALA A 121 -27.94 -13.83 -15.38
C ALA A 121 -27.85 -14.59 -16.72
N GLY A 122 -28.19 -15.88 -16.74
CA GLY A 122 -28.20 -16.71 -17.93
C GLY A 122 -26.80 -16.96 -18.50
N PRO A 123 -26.62 -16.94 -19.83
CA PRO A 123 -25.38 -17.40 -20.47
C PRO A 123 -24.17 -16.51 -20.18
N THR A 124 -24.37 -15.28 -19.69
CA THR A 124 -23.26 -14.36 -19.36
C THR A 124 -22.40 -14.89 -18.21
N ILE A 125 -23.00 -15.36 -17.12
CA ILE A 125 -22.25 -15.96 -16.00
C ILE A 125 -21.52 -17.23 -16.46
N LEU A 126 -22.14 -17.99 -17.36
CA LEU A 126 -21.54 -19.19 -17.91
C LEU A 126 -20.29 -18.86 -18.75
N GLN A 127 -20.39 -17.83 -19.59
CA GLN A 127 -19.27 -17.33 -20.38
C GLN A 127 -18.09 -16.90 -19.49
N THR A 128 -18.35 -16.07 -18.47
CA THR A 128 -17.31 -15.65 -17.51
C THR A 128 -16.71 -16.85 -16.77
N SER A 129 -17.54 -17.80 -16.32
CA SER A 129 -17.07 -19.00 -15.61
C SER A 129 -16.08 -19.83 -16.42
N PHE A 130 -16.33 -19.98 -17.73
CA PHE A 130 -15.42 -20.69 -18.63
C PHE A 130 -14.14 -19.93 -18.92
N LEU A 131 -14.20 -18.61 -19.07
CA LEU A 131 -12.99 -17.78 -19.23
C LEU A 131 -12.11 -17.89 -17.99
N LEU A 132 -12.69 -17.77 -16.79
CA LEU A 132 -11.95 -17.94 -15.54
C LEU A 132 -11.40 -19.36 -15.34
N ALA A 133 -12.02 -20.38 -15.92
CA ALA A 133 -11.48 -21.74 -15.90
C ALA A 133 -10.19 -21.89 -16.73
N GLY A 134 -9.93 -20.97 -17.67
CA GLY A 134 -8.73 -20.91 -18.49
C GLY A 134 -7.56 -20.14 -17.86
N GLU A 135 -7.81 -19.41 -16.77
CA GLU A 135 -6.87 -18.46 -16.18
C GLU A 135 -6.18 -18.99 -14.91
N PRO A 136 -4.87 -18.75 -14.74
CA PRO A 136 -4.21 -18.99 -13.46
C PRO A 136 -4.81 -18.06 -12.39
N VAL A 137 -4.92 -18.58 -11.16
CA VAL A 137 -5.50 -17.83 -10.04
C VAL A 137 -4.39 -17.18 -9.23
N VAL A 138 -4.44 -15.87 -9.10
CA VAL A 138 -3.54 -15.10 -8.23
C VAL A 138 -4.01 -15.18 -6.78
N VAL A 139 -3.12 -15.63 -5.90
CA VAL A 139 -3.33 -15.58 -4.45
C VAL A 139 -2.09 -15.02 -3.76
N TYR A 140 -2.29 -14.44 -2.58
CA TYR A 140 -1.21 -13.96 -1.73
C TYR A 140 -1.13 -14.78 -0.46
N LYS A 141 0.08 -15.10 -0.04
CA LYS A 141 0.36 -15.74 1.25
C LYS A 141 1.66 -15.17 1.80
N GLU A 142 1.63 -14.72 3.06
CA GLU A 142 2.82 -14.22 3.76
C GLU A 142 3.56 -13.12 2.97
N GLY A 143 2.80 -12.24 2.30
CA GLY A 143 3.34 -11.13 1.51
C GLY A 143 3.82 -11.52 0.11
N GLN A 144 3.79 -12.82 -0.25
CA GLN A 144 4.25 -13.33 -1.54
C GLN A 144 3.09 -13.69 -2.47
N ARG A 145 3.28 -13.42 -3.77
CA ARG A 145 2.32 -13.74 -4.84
C ARG A 145 2.54 -15.18 -5.33
N PHE A 146 1.45 -15.94 -5.46
CA PHE A 146 1.44 -17.29 -6.01
C PHE A 146 0.40 -17.40 -7.13
N GLU A 147 0.71 -18.20 -8.15
CA GLU A 147 -0.24 -18.60 -9.18
C GLU A 147 -0.64 -20.05 -8.99
N LEU A 148 -1.93 -20.29 -8.83
CA LEU A 148 -2.50 -21.61 -8.59
C LEU A 148 -3.43 -22.03 -9.73
N PRO A 149 -3.66 -23.34 -9.94
CA PRO A 149 -4.63 -23.80 -10.92
C PRO A 149 -6.04 -23.26 -10.60
N PRO A 150 -6.83 -22.86 -11.61
CA PRO A 150 -8.22 -22.50 -11.40
C PRO A 150 -9.02 -23.69 -10.87
N ILE A 151 -10.11 -23.36 -10.17
CA ILE A 151 -11.06 -24.32 -9.62
C ILE A 151 -10.32 -25.39 -8.80
N SER A 152 -9.52 -24.92 -7.85
CA SER A 152 -8.69 -25.77 -6.99
C SER A 152 -8.83 -25.37 -5.53
N ASN A 153 -8.14 -26.08 -4.63
CA ASN A 153 -8.07 -25.76 -3.20
C ASN A 153 -9.46 -25.55 -2.58
N ARG A 154 -10.31 -26.56 -2.77
CA ARG A 154 -11.70 -26.60 -2.26
C ARG A 154 -11.73 -26.31 -0.76
N ARG A 155 -12.69 -25.48 -0.36
CA ARG A 155 -12.97 -25.18 1.05
C ARG A 155 -14.47 -25.28 1.31
N GLU A 156 -14.85 -25.79 2.47
CA GLU A 156 -16.23 -25.70 2.96
C GLU A 156 -16.43 -24.36 3.69
N VAL A 157 -17.47 -23.63 3.30
CA VAL A 157 -17.83 -22.34 3.89
C VAL A 157 -19.30 -22.35 4.25
N ASP A 158 -19.60 -21.98 5.49
CA ASP A 158 -20.96 -21.75 5.96
C ASP A 158 -21.35 -20.29 5.72
N PHE A 159 -22.30 -20.07 4.81
CA PHE A 159 -22.84 -18.76 4.44
C PHE A 159 -23.99 -18.33 5.36
N GLY A 160 -24.26 -19.07 6.44
CA GLY A 160 -25.28 -18.74 7.43
C GLY A 160 -26.69 -19.12 6.99
N PRO A 161 -27.70 -18.64 7.74
CA PRO A 161 -29.10 -19.00 7.51
C PRO A 161 -29.57 -18.65 6.09
N GLY A 162 -30.27 -19.59 5.45
CA GLY A 162 -30.81 -19.43 4.09
C GLY A 162 -29.98 -20.10 2.99
N ILE A 163 -28.66 -20.21 3.15
CA ILE A 163 -27.76 -20.86 2.17
C ILE A 163 -27.06 -22.09 2.77
N GLY A 164 -26.57 -21.97 4.00
CA GLY A 164 -25.84 -23.03 4.69
C GLY A 164 -24.44 -23.29 4.13
N ARG A 165 -23.96 -24.52 4.31
CA ARG A 165 -22.60 -24.93 3.94
C ARG A 165 -22.48 -25.25 2.46
N LYS A 166 -21.43 -24.71 1.83
CA LYS A 166 -21.13 -24.88 0.41
C LYS A 166 -19.63 -25.09 0.20
N GLY A 167 -19.31 -25.93 -0.78
CA GLY A 167 -17.95 -26.08 -1.29
C GLY A 167 -17.61 -24.94 -2.25
N VAL A 168 -16.53 -24.22 -1.97
CA VAL A 168 -16.02 -23.11 -2.79
C VAL A 168 -14.59 -23.40 -3.28
N TYR A 169 -14.24 -22.92 -4.47
CA TYR A 169 -13.00 -23.23 -5.18
C TYR A 169 -12.29 -21.95 -5.62
N LEU A 170 -10.97 -21.97 -5.82
CA LEU A 170 -10.21 -20.79 -6.24
C LEU A 170 -10.60 -20.29 -7.64
N TYR A 171 -10.82 -18.99 -7.76
CA TYR A 171 -11.03 -18.26 -9.02
C TYR A 171 -10.19 -16.98 -9.05
N ASN A 172 -9.80 -16.54 -10.25
CA ASN A 172 -8.99 -15.34 -10.44
C ASN A 172 -9.87 -14.09 -10.42
N LEU A 173 -9.89 -13.36 -9.31
CA LEU A 173 -10.73 -12.18 -9.13
C LEU A 173 -9.89 -10.94 -8.77
N PRO A 174 -10.25 -9.75 -9.28
CA PRO A 174 -9.44 -8.52 -9.16
C PRO A 174 -9.20 -8.10 -7.70
N GLU A 175 -10.18 -8.34 -6.84
CA GLU A 175 -10.12 -7.98 -5.42
C GLU A 175 -9.00 -8.68 -4.63
N CYS A 176 -8.48 -9.82 -5.11
CA CYS A 176 -7.30 -10.45 -4.52
C CYS A 176 -6.09 -9.52 -4.58
N GLU A 177 -5.85 -8.93 -5.75
CA GLU A 177 -4.71 -8.05 -6.01
C GLU A 177 -4.94 -6.67 -5.42
N SER A 178 -6.13 -6.10 -5.58
CA SER A 178 -6.43 -4.78 -5.02
C SER A 178 -6.45 -4.79 -3.48
N ALA A 179 -6.95 -5.83 -2.82
CA ALA A 179 -6.87 -5.92 -1.36
C ALA A 179 -5.44 -6.10 -0.86
N TYR A 180 -4.60 -6.88 -1.55
CA TYR A 180 -3.18 -6.98 -1.21
C TYR A 180 -2.49 -5.61 -1.34
N LYS A 181 -2.67 -4.92 -2.48
CA LYS A 181 -1.99 -3.65 -2.78
C LYS A 181 -2.47 -2.49 -1.91
N TYR A 182 -3.79 -2.39 -1.69
CA TYR A 182 -4.41 -1.18 -1.13
C TYR A 182 -4.91 -1.35 0.31
N LEU A 183 -5.32 -2.56 0.71
CA LEU A 183 -5.66 -2.83 2.12
C LEU A 183 -4.44 -3.34 2.91
N GLY A 184 -3.35 -3.70 2.22
CA GLY A 184 -2.10 -4.12 2.84
C GLY A 184 -2.18 -5.47 3.54
N VAL A 185 -3.08 -6.36 3.10
CA VAL A 185 -3.25 -7.68 3.73
C VAL A 185 -2.23 -8.66 3.13
N PRO A 186 -1.36 -9.29 3.93
CA PRO A 186 -0.27 -10.12 3.41
C PRO A 186 -0.75 -11.48 2.86
N GLY A 187 -1.92 -11.96 3.26
CA GLY A 187 -2.56 -13.15 2.71
C GLY A 187 -3.93 -12.83 2.13
N VAL A 188 -4.17 -13.14 0.85
CA VAL A 188 -5.45 -12.88 0.19
C VAL A 188 -5.81 -14.03 -0.76
N SER A 189 -7.06 -14.49 -0.72
CA SER A 189 -7.58 -15.45 -1.70
C SER A 189 -9.09 -15.30 -1.88
N ALA A 190 -9.56 -15.58 -3.09
CA ALA A 190 -10.98 -15.57 -3.42
C ALA A 190 -11.44 -16.93 -3.93
N ARG A 191 -12.63 -17.34 -3.48
CA ARG A 191 -13.24 -18.62 -3.85
C ARG A 191 -14.71 -18.48 -4.20
N PHE A 192 -15.15 -19.26 -5.16
CA PHE A 192 -16.52 -19.27 -5.66
C PHE A 192 -17.09 -20.70 -5.63
N GLY A 193 -18.37 -20.82 -5.30
CA GLY A 193 -19.12 -22.06 -5.34
C GLY A 193 -20.51 -21.84 -5.94
N THR A 194 -21.02 -22.85 -6.62
CA THR A 194 -22.29 -22.75 -7.34
C THR A 194 -23.20 -23.94 -7.09
N ASP A 195 -24.50 -23.70 -6.96
CA ASP A 195 -25.51 -24.76 -7.00
C ASP A 195 -26.07 -24.95 -8.42
N PRO A 196 -26.39 -26.18 -8.86
CA PRO A 196 -26.20 -27.44 -8.13
C PRO A 196 -24.73 -27.81 -7.95
N PHE A 197 -24.43 -28.51 -6.86
CA PHE A 197 -23.06 -28.92 -6.54
C PHE A 197 -22.34 -29.64 -7.69
N ILE A 198 -23.06 -30.44 -8.50
CA ILE A 198 -22.53 -31.14 -9.68
C ILE A 198 -21.88 -30.19 -10.69
N TRP A 199 -22.34 -28.93 -10.75
CA TRP A 199 -21.78 -27.91 -11.62
C TRP A 199 -20.32 -27.62 -11.30
N ASN A 200 -19.94 -27.57 -10.02
CA ASN A 200 -18.54 -27.33 -9.64
C ASN A 200 -17.62 -28.47 -10.10
N TRP A 201 -18.12 -29.71 -10.12
CA TRP A 201 -17.38 -30.85 -10.67
C TRP A 201 -17.24 -30.77 -12.19
N ALA A 202 -18.30 -30.36 -12.88
CA ALA A 202 -18.24 -30.12 -14.32
C ALA A 202 -17.23 -29.02 -14.67
N MET A 203 -17.23 -27.91 -13.92
CA MET A 203 -16.28 -26.82 -14.08
C MET A 203 -14.85 -27.24 -13.74
N TRP A 204 -14.67 -28.06 -12.70
CA TRP A 204 -13.36 -28.65 -12.39
C TRP A 204 -12.85 -29.52 -13.55
N LEU A 205 -13.71 -30.41 -14.09
CA LEU A 205 -13.35 -31.24 -15.23
C LEU A 205 -13.03 -30.39 -16.46
N MET A 206 -13.83 -29.36 -16.72
CA MET A 206 -13.62 -28.37 -17.78
C MET A 206 -12.22 -27.76 -17.68
N ALA A 207 -11.83 -27.24 -16.50
CA ALA A 207 -10.51 -26.65 -16.28
C ALA A 207 -9.33 -27.63 -16.42
N ARG A 208 -9.57 -28.95 -16.31
CA ARG A 208 -8.52 -29.98 -16.41
C ARG A 208 -8.46 -30.67 -17.77
N ALA A 209 -9.58 -30.83 -18.43
CA ALA A 209 -9.69 -31.60 -19.68
C ALA A 209 -9.66 -30.70 -20.91
N MET A 210 -10.19 -29.48 -20.84
CA MET A 210 -10.24 -28.60 -22.01
C MET A 210 -8.91 -27.88 -22.27
N PRO A 211 -8.45 -27.79 -23.53
CA PRO A 211 -7.30 -26.99 -23.89
C PRO A 211 -7.48 -25.53 -23.46
N ARG A 212 -6.49 -24.97 -22.74
CA ARG A 212 -6.51 -23.55 -22.30
C ARG A 212 -6.74 -22.57 -23.45
N LYS A 213 -6.23 -22.88 -24.65
CA LYS A 213 -6.44 -22.06 -25.85
C LYS A 213 -7.92 -21.88 -26.19
N LEU A 214 -8.75 -22.90 -25.94
CA LEU A 214 -10.20 -22.81 -26.18
C LEU A 214 -10.90 -22.06 -25.05
N LEU A 215 -10.52 -22.30 -23.79
CA LEU A 215 -11.08 -21.58 -22.65
C LEU A 215 -10.74 -20.07 -22.66
N ASN A 216 -9.63 -19.70 -23.31
CA ASN A 216 -9.22 -18.31 -23.51
C ASN A 216 -9.70 -17.71 -24.84
N ASP A 217 -10.52 -18.42 -25.63
CA ASP A 217 -11.12 -17.87 -26.85
C ASP A 217 -12.54 -17.36 -26.56
N ARG A 218 -12.69 -16.04 -26.51
CA ARG A 218 -13.98 -15.38 -26.22
C ARG A 218 -15.08 -15.76 -27.22
N THR A 219 -14.74 -16.01 -28.49
CA THR A 219 -15.72 -16.37 -29.53
C THR A 219 -16.19 -17.80 -29.33
N PHE A 220 -15.25 -18.71 -29.06
CA PHE A 220 -15.56 -20.10 -28.73
C PHE A 220 -16.43 -20.17 -27.46
N VAL A 221 -16.00 -19.52 -26.38
CA VAL A 221 -16.72 -19.56 -25.10
C VAL A 221 -18.10 -18.93 -25.23
N LYS A 222 -18.24 -17.79 -25.93
CA LYS A 222 -19.55 -17.17 -26.18
C LYS A 222 -20.48 -18.12 -26.93
N SER A 223 -19.98 -18.77 -27.97
CA SER A 223 -20.77 -19.71 -28.76
C SER A 223 -21.19 -20.92 -27.91
N PHE A 224 -20.28 -21.48 -27.13
CA PHE A 224 -20.53 -22.61 -26.26
C PHE A 224 -21.52 -22.28 -25.12
N ALA A 225 -21.41 -21.09 -24.53
CA ALA A 225 -22.34 -20.61 -23.51
C ALA A 225 -23.75 -20.37 -24.10
N SER A 226 -23.83 -19.79 -25.31
CA SER A 226 -25.10 -19.56 -26.00
C SER A 226 -25.81 -20.86 -26.35
N LEU A 227 -25.08 -21.89 -26.79
CA LEU A 227 -25.64 -23.23 -27.04
C LEU A 227 -26.20 -23.89 -25.77
N SER A 228 -25.62 -23.52 -24.62
CA SER A 228 -26.01 -24.06 -23.32
C SER A 228 -27.16 -23.27 -22.66
N GLU A 229 -27.60 -22.15 -23.24
CA GLU A 229 -28.58 -21.24 -22.65
C GLU A 229 -29.89 -21.92 -22.22
N PRO A 230 -30.56 -22.76 -23.05
CA PRO A 230 -31.81 -23.41 -22.64
C PRO A 230 -31.62 -24.29 -21.39
N ALA A 231 -30.49 -24.99 -21.29
CA ALA A 231 -30.16 -25.81 -20.14
C ALA A 231 -29.87 -24.97 -18.90
N VAL A 232 -29.10 -23.87 -19.04
CA VAL A 232 -28.82 -22.93 -17.95
C VAL A 232 -30.12 -22.36 -17.39
N ARG A 233 -31.02 -21.88 -18.25
CA ARG A 233 -32.31 -21.33 -17.82
C ARG A 233 -33.21 -22.37 -17.12
N LEU A 234 -33.10 -23.64 -17.51
CA LEU A 234 -33.80 -24.72 -16.83
C LEU A 234 -33.20 -24.99 -15.44
N VAL A 235 -31.87 -25.01 -15.33
CA VAL A 235 -31.16 -25.14 -14.05
C VAL A 235 -31.49 -23.98 -13.13
N ASP A 236 -31.54 -22.75 -13.63
CA ASP A 236 -31.89 -21.56 -12.84
C ASP A 236 -33.27 -21.66 -12.19
N LYS A 237 -34.27 -22.17 -12.93
CA LYS A 237 -35.63 -22.38 -12.39
C LYS A 237 -35.65 -23.35 -11.21
N TRP A 238 -34.73 -24.32 -11.20
CA TRP A 238 -34.66 -25.35 -10.16
C TRP A 238 -33.74 -24.96 -9.01
N ALA A 239 -32.55 -24.42 -9.31
CA ALA A 239 -31.54 -24.04 -8.33
C ALA A 239 -31.90 -22.73 -7.61
N GLY A 240 -32.63 -21.84 -8.28
CA GLY A 240 -32.91 -20.48 -7.81
C GLY A 240 -31.80 -19.50 -8.20
N GLU A 241 -31.90 -18.27 -7.69
CA GLU A 241 -31.03 -17.13 -8.05
C GLU A 241 -30.34 -16.50 -6.84
N ALA A 242 -30.33 -17.21 -5.72
CA ALA A 242 -29.77 -16.73 -4.47
C ALA A 242 -28.27 -16.50 -4.58
N VAL A 243 -27.79 -15.47 -3.88
CA VAL A 243 -26.39 -15.12 -3.78
C VAL A 243 -26.01 -14.98 -2.33
N ALA A 244 -24.78 -15.39 -2.01
CA ALA A 244 -24.17 -15.04 -0.74
C ALA A 244 -22.67 -14.78 -0.88
N MET A 245 -22.16 -13.97 0.03
CA MET A 245 -20.74 -13.81 0.23
C MET A 245 -20.41 -13.80 1.70
N LYS A 246 -19.25 -14.39 2.02
CA LYS A 246 -18.65 -14.36 3.35
C LYS A 246 -17.24 -13.85 3.23
N ILE A 247 -16.99 -12.72 3.89
CA ILE A 247 -15.68 -12.08 3.95
C ILE A 247 -15.11 -12.35 5.32
N GLU A 248 -13.95 -12.99 5.39
CA GLU A 248 -13.29 -13.33 6.65
C GLU A 248 -11.92 -12.70 6.72
N VAL A 249 -11.60 -12.12 7.87
CA VAL A 249 -10.31 -11.52 8.17
C VAL A 249 -9.77 -12.14 9.44
N ASP A 250 -8.63 -12.81 9.32
CA ASP A 250 -7.80 -13.17 10.48
C ASP A 250 -6.83 -12.02 10.75
N PHE A 251 -6.66 -11.69 12.02
CA PHE A 251 -5.73 -10.67 12.49
C PHE A 251 -4.51 -11.29 13.18
N GLU A 252 -3.43 -10.52 13.29
CA GLU A 252 -2.19 -10.99 13.92
C GLU A 252 -2.35 -11.36 15.40
N SER A 253 -3.30 -10.74 16.12
CA SER A 253 -3.62 -11.08 17.51
C SER A 253 -4.27 -12.45 17.70
N GLY A 254 -4.69 -13.10 16.60
CA GLY A 254 -5.53 -14.31 16.64
C GLY A 254 -7.03 -14.02 16.59
N LYS A 255 -7.45 -12.74 16.64
CA LYS A 255 -8.84 -12.35 16.38
C LYS A 255 -9.24 -12.78 14.96
N ASN A 256 -10.48 -13.24 14.82
CA ASN A 256 -11.14 -13.45 13.54
C ASN A 256 -12.42 -12.63 13.49
N SER A 257 -12.65 -11.94 12.38
CA SER A 257 -13.91 -11.27 12.09
C SER A 257 -14.46 -11.78 10.76
N SER A 258 -15.78 -11.84 10.64
CA SER A 258 -16.42 -12.14 9.36
C SER A 258 -17.69 -11.35 9.14
N GLY A 259 -17.94 -10.98 7.89
CA GLY A 259 -19.19 -10.41 7.42
C GLY A 259 -19.88 -11.38 6.47
N ILE A 260 -21.20 -11.51 6.60
CA ILE A 260 -22.03 -12.33 5.71
C ILE A 260 -23.05 -11.42 5.04
N PHE A 261 -23.17 -11.55 3.72
CA PHE A 261 -24.22 -10.94 2.93
C PHE A 261 -24.97 -12.04 2.19
N VAL A 262 -26.30 -12.01 2.24
CA VAL A 262 -27.17 -12.99 1.57
C VAL A 262 -28.31 -12.23 0.92
N HIS A 263 -28.61 -12.58 -0.33
CA HIS A 263 -29.78 -12.06 -1.03
C HIS A 263 -30.44 -13.17 -1.86
N ARG A 264 -31.77 -13.16 -1.96
CA ARG A 264 -32.52 -14.19 -2.70
C ARG A 264 -32.35 -14.09 -4.21
N LEU A 265 -32.04 -12.90 -4.72
CA LEU A 265 -32.01 -12.57 -6.14
C LEU A 265 -30.72 -11.82 -6.47
N LEU A 266 -29.77 -12.47 -7.15
CA LEU A 266 -28.47 -11.88 -7.52
C LEU A 266 -28.64 -10.57 -8.29
N GLY A 267 -29.51 -10.56 -9.31
CA GLY A 267 -29.72 -9.37 -10.16
C GLY A 267 -30.17 -8.14 -9.37
N GLN A 268 -31.07 -8.31 -8.39
CA GLN A 268 -31.51 -7.20 -7.53
C GLN A 268 -30.39 -6.71 -6.61
N SER A 269 -29.64 -7.62 -5.97
CA SER A 269 -28.52 -7.22 -5.12
C SER A 269 -27.42 -6.52 -5.92
N MET A 270 -27.15 -6.98 -7.14
CA MET A 270 -26.21 -6.32 -8.05
C MET A 270 -26.67 -4.90 -8.38
N GLY A 271 -27.97 -4.73 -8.68
CA GLY A 271 -28.57 -3.42 -8.89
C GLY A 271 -28.41 -2.48 -7.68
N TYR A 272 -28.65 -2.98 -6.47
CA TYR A 272 -28.47 -2.20 -5.24
C TYR A 272 -26.99 -1.82 -5.00
N SER A 273 -26.07 -2.75 -5.21
CA SER A 273 -24.63 -2.49 -5.10
C SER A 273 -24.18 -1.37 -6.05
N VAL A 274 -24.50 -1.50 -7.34
CA VAL A 274 -24.14 -0.51 -8.36
C VAL A 274 -24.80 0.84 -8.06
N ALA A 275 -26.06 0.85 -7.63
CA ALA A 275 -26.75 2.08 -7.24
C ALA A 275 -26.08 2.78 -6.05
N GLY A 276 -25.57 2.03 -5.07
CA GLY A 276 -24.81 2.58 -3.95
C GLY A 276 -23.51 3.27 -4.39
N PHE A 277 -22.75 2.65 -5.29
CA PHE A 277 -21.55 3.27 -5.86
C PHE A 277 -21.88 4.48 -6.73
N ALA A 278 -22.91 4.39 -7.57
CA ALA A 278 -23.39 5.50 -8.38
C ALA A 278 -23.81 6.70 -7.52
N GLN A 279 -24.53 6.45 -6.43
CA GLN A 279 -24.92 7.49 -5.47
C GLN A 279 -23.69 8.15 -4.84
N ALA A 280 -22.68 7.39 -4.41
CA ALA A 280 -21.46 7.93 -3.83
C ALA A 280 -20.71 8.86 -4.82
N VAL A 281 -20.67 8.49 -6.10
CA VAL A 281 -20.08 9.32 -7.15
C VAL A 281 -20.88 10.61 -7.38
N LEU A 282 -22.20 10.49 -7.54
CA LEU A 282 -23.10 11.62 -7.80
C LEU A 282 -23.18 12.61 -6.64
N LEU A 283 -23.02 12.14 -5.39
CA LEU A 283 -22.94 12.99 -4.20
C LEU A 283 -21.56 13.65 -4.01
N GLY A 284 -20.63 13.45 -4.94
CA GLY A 284 -19.28 14.03 -4.88
C GLY A 284 -18.39 13.39 -3.81
N GLN A 285 -18.70 12.16 -3.36
CA GLN A 285 -17.93 11.45 -2.33
C GLN A 285 -16.71 10.72 -2.91
N THR A 286 -16.56 10.74 -4.23
CA THR A 286 -15.47 10.10 -4.97
C THR A 286 -14.55 11.17 -5.55
N LYS A 287 -13.24 11.07 -5.27
CA LYS A 287 -12.27 12.01 -5.84
C LYS A 287 -12.05 11.74 -7.33
N PRO A 288 -11.63 12.77 -8.12
CA PRO A 288 -11.14 12.55 -9.47
C PRO A 288 -10.02 11.49 -9.53
N GLY A 289 -10.01 10.68 -10.58
CA GLY A 289 -9.13 9.53 -10.75
C GLY A 289 -9.88 8.21 -10.85
N VAL A 290 -9.14 7.12 -11.10
CA VAL A 290 -9.68 5.76 -11.20
C VAL A 290 -9.43 5.00 -9.89
N TRP A 291 -10.50 4.53 -9.25
CA TRP A 291 -10.46 3.96 -7.89
C TRP A 291 -11.08 2.57 -7.82
N TYR A 292 -10.44 1.70 -7.03
CA TYR A 292 -11.08 0.47 -6.56
C TYR A 292 -12.02 0.80 -5.39
N PRO A 293 -13.09 0.02 -5.17
CA PRO A 293 -14.11 0.31 -4.16
C PRO A 293 -13.55 0.47 -2.74
N GLU A 294 -12.55 -0.33 -2.36
CA GLU A 294 -11.91 -0.31 -1.05
C GLU A 294 -10.99 0.90 -0.80
N ILE A 295 -10.53 1.60 -1.85
CA ILE A 295 -9.64 2.77 -1.73
C ILE A 295 -10.43 4.04 -1.36
N LEU A 296 -11.71 4.08 -1.71
CA LEU A 296 -12.61 5.18 -1.33
C LEU A 296 -12.88 5.19 0.17
N GLY A 297 -12.80 4.02 0.81
CA GLY A 297 -12.82 3.86 2.26
C GLY A 297 -11.51 4.22 2.98
N THR A 298 -10.52 4.84 2.33
CA THR A 298 -9.26 5.28 2.98
C THR A 298 -8.77 6.66 2.53
N SER A 299 -8.94 7.02 1.26
CA SER A 299 -8.47 8.31 0.73
C SER A 299 -9.51 9.45 0.80
N ALA A 300 -10.81 9.13 0.80
CA ALA A 300 -11.86 10.08 1.12
C ALA A 300 -11.80 10.48 2.60
N LEU A 301 -11.15 9.69 3.45
CA LEU A 301 -11.15 9.85 4.90
C LEU A 301 -10.22 10.88 5.47
N THR A 302 -8.99 10.97 4.96
CA THR A 302 -8.12 12.09 5.34
C THR A 302 -8.73 13.40 4.86
N ALA A 303 -9.32 13.42 3.66
CA ALA A 303 -10.01 14.61 3.16
C ALA A 303 -11.29 14.94 3.94
N ARG A 304 -12.09 13.93 4.28
CA ARG A 304 -13.32 14.06 5.07
C ARG A 304 -13.02 14.47 6.51
N ALA A 305 -12.02 13.90 7.16
CA ALA A 305 -11.55 14.33 8.48
C ALA A 305 -11.04 15.78 8.47
N LEU A 306 -10.32 16.19 7.41
CA LEU A 306 -9.88 17.57 7.23
C LEU A 306 -11.06 18.53 6.92
N LEU A 307 -12.08 18.07 6.19
CA LEU A 307 -13.26 18.87 5.80
C LEU A 307 -14.33 18.95 6.90
N GLU A 308 -14.50 17.90 7.71
CA GLU A 308 -15.46 17.83 8.82
C GLU A 308 -14.87 18.40 10.11
N SER A 309 -13.54 18.47 10.24
CA SER A 309 -12.85 19.09 11.39
C SER A 309 -11.90 20.24 11.00
N PRO A 310 -12.39 21.28 10.27
CA PRO A 310 -11.53 22.38 9.80
C PRO A 310 -10.90 23.18 10.94
N GLY A 311 -11.45 23.11 12.16
CA GLY A 311 -10.91 23.75 13.37
C GLY A 311 -9.72 23.01 14.01
N LEU A 312 -9.46 21.75 13.65
CA LEU A 312 -8.27 21.00 14.09
C LEU A 312 -7.08 21.20 13.15
N ILE A 313 -7.32 21.76 11.96
CA ILE A 313 -6.25 22.14 11.04
C ILE A 313 -5.71 23.49 11.50
N ASP A 314 -4.57 23.46 12.18
CA ASP A 314 -3.79 24.67 12.40
C ASP A 314 -3.10 25.05 11.09
N TRP A 315 -3.80 25.86 10.28
CA TRP A 315 -3.28 26.42 9.05
C TRP A 315 -2.01 27.27 9.27
N GLY A 316 -1.73 27.70 10.50
CA GLY A 316 -0.47 28.35 10.88
C GLY A 316 0.72 27.38 10.92
N LEU A 317 0.49 26.07 11.00
CA LEU A 317 1.51 25.04 10.88
C LEU A 317 1.82 24.69 9.43
N LEU A 318 0.92 24.91 8.48
CA LEU A 318 1.16 24.58 7.08
C LEU A 318 2.36 25.34 6.48
N PRO A 319 2.51 26.66 6.69
CA PRO A 319 3.74 27.37 6.35
C PRO A 319 4.96 26.80 7.06
N LYS A 320 4.86 26.37 8.32
CA LYS A 320 6.00 25.79 9.08
C LYS A 320 6.37 24.39 8.58
N ALA A 321 5.41 23.57 8.19
CA ALA A 321 5.61 22.24 7.62
C ALA A 321 6.18 22.33 6.20
N LEU A 322 5.64 23.25 5.38
CA LEU A 322 6.20 23.58 4.07
C LEU A 322 7.60 24.19 4.21
N MET A 323 7.83 25.07 5.19
CA MET A 323 9.17 25.59 5.51
C MET A 323 10.09 24.52 6.05
N GLY A 324 9.59 23.51 6.78
CA GLY A 324 10.38 22.37 7.26
C GLY A 324 10.80 21.45 6.12
N LEU A 325 9.88 21.16 5.20
CA LEU A 325 10.16 20.40 3.98
C LEU A 325 11.07 21.19 3.03
N LEU A 326 10.81 22.49 2.85
CA LEU A 326 11.63 23.41 2.07
C LEU A 326 13.00 23.59 2.74
N ALA A 327 13.12 23.67 4.06
CA ALA A 327 14.39 23.75 4.78
C ALA A 327 15.16 22.44 4.77
N LEU A 328 14.49 21.29 4.69
CA LEU A 328 15.14 19.98 4.51
C LEU A 328 15.68 19.83 3.07
N LEU A 329 14.88 20.20 2.08
CA LEU A 329 15.25 20.13 0.66
C LEU A 329 16.27 21.21 0.27
N CYS A 330 16.03 22.46 0.67
CA CYS A 330 16.98 23.56 0.50
C CYS A 330 18.17 23.42 1.45
N GLY A 331 18.05 22.84 2.64
CA GLY A 331 19.19 22.61 3.53
C GLY A 331 20.22 21.68 2.88
N ASN A 332 19.76 20.55 2.33
CA ASN A 332 20.63 19.61 1.64
C ASN A 332 21.08 20.14 0.26
N GLY A 333 20.20 20.76 -0.51
CA GLY A 333 20.53 21.32 -1.82
C GLY A 333 21.44 22.56 -1.76
N LEU A 334 21.15 23.50 -0.86
CA LEU A 334 21.91 24.76 -0.70
C LEU A 334 23.26 24.51 -0.03
N LEU A 335 23.36 23.59 0.94
CA LEU A 335 24.65 23.20 1.50
C LEU A 335 25.54 22.58 0.42
N CYS A 336 25.03 21.61 -0.34
CA CYS A 336 25.78 21.02 -1.46
C CYS A 336 26.20 22.06 -2.51
N ALA A 337 25.30 23.01 -2.86
CA ALA A 337 25.61 24.07 -3.82
C ALA A 337 26.61 25.11 -3.27
N LEU A 338 26.52 25.49 -2.00
CA LEU A 338 27.45 26.40 -1.34
C LEU A 338 28.85 25.79 -1.23
N LEU A 339 28.94 24.51 -0.87
CA LEU A 339 30.22 23.80 -0.78
C LEU A 339 30.86 23.61 -2.14
N ALA A 340 30.08 23.23 -3.15
CA ALA A 340 30.53 23.16 -4.53
C ALA A 340 31.03 24.53 -5.03
N GLY A 341 30.24 25.59 -4.81
CA GLY A 341 30.60 26.95 -5.21
C GLY A 341 31.84 27.49 -4.50
N THR A 342 31.95 27.26 -3.19
CA THR A 342 33.10 27.70 -2.38
C THR A 342 34.37 26.95 -2.78
N GLY A 343 34.28 25.64 -3.00
CA GLY A 343 35.38 24.82 -3.52
C GLY A 343 35.87 25.31 -4.88
N MET A 344 34.96 25.56 -5.83
CA MET A 344 35.31 26.11 -7.14
C MET A 344 35.96 27.50 -7.03
N ALA A 345 35.45 28.37 -6.17
CA ALA A 345 36.01 29.71 -5.96
C ALA A 345 37.42 29.68 -5.35
N LEU A 346 37.67 28.79 -4.38
CA LEU A 346 38.99 28.59 -3.79
C LEU A 346 39.99 28.05 -4.82
N VAL A 347 39.59 27.09 -5.65
CA VAL A 347 40.47 26.54 -6.68
C VAL A 347 40.74 27.57 -7.78
N ALA A 348 39.73 28.35 -8.18
CA ALA A 348 39.89 29.43 -9.17
C ALA A 348 40.81 30.55 -8.68
N ARG A 349 40.86 30.82 -7.37
CA ARG A 349 41.74 31.85 -6.79
C ARG A 349 43.19 31.41 -6.62
N ASN A 350 43.42 30.13 -6.37
CA ASN A 350 44.75 29.61 -6.02
C ASN A 350 45.45 28.87 -7.16
N PHE A 351 44.74 28.50 -8.24
CA PHE A 351 45.28 27.73 -9.35
C PHE A 351 44.89 28.32 -10.71
N GLY A 352 45.65 27.97 -11.76
CA GLY A 352 45.39 28.44 -13.12
C GLY A 352 44.21 27.74 -13.81
N ASN A 353 43.75 28.31 -14.92
CA ASN A 353 42.53 27.92 -15.65
C ASN A 353 42.40 26.42 -15.94
N LEU A 354 43.50 25.72 -16.22
CA LEU A 354 43.49 24.29 -16.47
C LEU A 354 43.06 23.47 -15.24
N ILE A 355 43.62 23.78 -14.07
CA ILE A 355 43.32 23.06 -12.82
C ILE A 355 41.90 23.38 -12.36
N THR A 356 41.47 24.64 -12.47
CA THR A 356 40.09 25.06 -12.18
C THR A 356 39.08 24.37 -13.08
N GLY A 357 39.39 24.23 -14.38
CA GLY A 357 38.57 23.52 -15.35
C GLY A 357 38.44 22.03 -15.02
N LEU A 358 39.56 21.37 -14.72
CA LEU A 358 39.57 19.96 -14.32
C LEU A 358 38.82 19.72 -12.99
N TYR A 359 38.97 20.62 -12.02
CA TYR A 359 38.25 20.55 -10.75
C TYR A 359 36.74 20.70 -10.95
N SER A 360 36.30 21.69 -11.74
CA SER A 360 34.88 21.93 -12.02
C SER A 360 34.25 20.77 -12.81
N PHE A 361 34.98 20.20 -13.78
CA PHE A 361 34.58 19.01 -14.52
C PHE A 361 34.54 17.76 -13.64
N GLY A 362 35.50 17.61 -12.72
CA GLY A 362 35.51 16.55 -11.70
C GLY A 362 34.36 16.66 -10.70
N LEU A 363 33.93 17.88 -10.35
CA LEU A 363 32.79 18.12 -9.47
C LEU A 363 31.46 17.79 -10.15
N LEU A 364 31.36 18.08 -11.46
CA LEU A 364 30.27 17.62 -12.32
C LEU A 364 30.24 16.08 -12.43
N LEU A 365 31.38 15.44 -12.74
CA LEU A 365 31.48 13.98 -12.79
C LEU A 365 31.31 13.34 -11.42
N GLY A 366 31.64 14.03 -10.32
CA GLY A 366 31.46 13.59 -8.94
C GLY A 366 29.99 13.41 -8.54
N THR A 367 29.07 14.09 -9.23
CA THR A 367 27.62 13.82 -9.13
C THR A 367 27.21 12.50 -9.80
N VAL A 368 28.07 11.95 -10.67
CA VAL A 368 27.90 10.68 -11.40
C VAL A 368 28.78 9.56 -10.83
N TYR A 369 29.91 9.89 -10.18
CA TYR A 369 30.88 8.96 -9.58
C TYR A 369 31.27 9.42 -8.17
N SER A 370 31.01 8.58 -7.17
CA SER A 370 31.22 8.92 -5.75
C SER A 370 32.71 9.10 -5.41
N VAL A 371 33.12 10.30 -4.98
CA VAL A 371 34.48 10.59 -4.45
C VAL A 371 34.61 10.21 -2.97
N PRO A 372 35.82 10.02 -2.40
CA PRO A 372 36.01 9.53 -1.03
C PRO A 372 35.27 10.32 0.06
N PRO A 373 35.21 11.67 0.05
CA PRO A 373 34.43 12.42 1.03
C PRO A 373 32.92 12.18 0.93
N LEU A 374 32.37 12.09 -0.29
CA LEU A 374 30.96 11.79 -0.51
C LEU A 374 30.62 10.35 -0.10
N SER A 375 31.51 9.41 -0.39
CA SER A 375 31.34 8.01 0.02
C SER A 375 31.46 7.85 1.54
N PHE A 376 32.36 8.60 2.16
CA PHE A 376 32.50 8.68 3.61
C PHE A 376 31.23 9.22 4.25
N ILE A 377 30.78 10.44 3.91
CA ILE A 377 29.61 11.04 4.57
C ILE A 377 28.35 10.20 4.34
N THR A 378 28.16 9.64 3.14
CA THR A 378 27.02 8.77 2.84
C THR A 378 27.01 7.54 3.74
N SER A 379 28.16 6.85 3.87
CA SER A 379 28.28 5.65 4.70
C SER A 379 28.16 5.98 6.19
N PHE A 380 28.81 7.07 6.61
CA PHE A 380 28.91 7.51 7.99
C PHE A 380 27.54 7.97 8.53
N VAL A 381 26.81 8.79 7.78
CA VAL A 381 25.46 9.27 8.12
C VAL A 381 24.43 8.14 8.05
N THR A 382 24.61 7.16 7.16
CA THR A 382 23.73 5.98 7.11
C THR A 382 23.78 5.20 8.43
N LEU A 383 24.96 5.02 9.02
CA LEU A 383 25.06 4.37 10.34
C LEU A 383 24.42 5.21 11.45
N PHE A 384 24.54 6.53 11.40
CA PHE A 384 23.81 7.43 12.30
C PHE A 384 22.29 7.27 12.16
N ALA A 385 21.77 7.17 10.94
CA ALA A 385 20.35 6.97 10.68
C ALA A 385 19.86 5.63 11.28
N VAL A 386 20.65 4.56 11.19
CA VAL A 386 20.37 3.28 11.86
C VAL A 386 20.32 3.46 13.38
N VAL A 387 21.27 4.17 13.97
CA VAL A 387 21.28 4.41 15.42
C VAL A 387 20.07 5.22 15.86
N ILE A 388 19.71 6.28 15.13
CA ILE A 388 18.51 7.08 15.41
C ILE A 388 17.26 6.19 15.31
N ALA A 389 17.16 5.36 14.27
CA ALA A 389 16.03 4.45 14.09
C ALA A 389 15.88 3.44 15.24
N VAL A 390 17.00 2.89 15.73
CA VAL A 390 17.01 1.90 16.83
C VAL A 390 16.77 2.56 18.19
N THR A 391 17.12 3.84 18.35
CA THR A 391 17.00 4.58 19.62
C THR A 391 15.72 5.38 19.76
N LYS A 392 14.92 5.55 18.69
CA LYS A 392 13.72 6.40 18.66
C LYS A 392 12.67 6.03 19.71
N ASP A 393 12.57 4.75 20.05
CA ASP A 393 11.57 4.21 20.99
C ASP A 393 12.11 4.15 22.44
N LEU A 394 13.40 4.49 22.68
CA LEU A 394 13.97 4.50 24.04
C LEU A 394 13.19 5.38 25.03
N PRO A 395 12.75 6.61 24.66
CA PRO A 395 11.99 7.47 25.55
C PRO A 395 10.64 6.91 26.01
N ASP A 396 10.09 5.97 25.24
CA ASP A 396 8.73 5.48 25.38
C ASP A 396 8.66 4.07 25.98
N VAL A 397 9.80 3.46 26.34
CA VAL A 397 9.88 2.09 26.89
C VAL A 397 9.00 1.86 28.12
N GLU A 398 8.90 2.84 29.03
CA GLU A 398 8.02 2.72 30.20
C GLU A 398 6.54 2.68 29.79
N GLY A 399 6.15 3.51 28.81
CA GLY A 399 4.80 3.52 28.24
C GLY A 399 4.50 2.24 27.45
N ASP A 400 5.45 1.80 26.63
CA ASP A 400 5.33 0.56 25.85
C ASP A 400 5.17 -0.65 26.78
N SER A 401 5.99 -0.75 27.83
CA SER A 401 5.95 -1.86 28.80
C SER A 401 4.65 -1.88 29.59
N ALA A 402 4.16 -0.71 30.06
CA ALA A 402 2.88 -0.59 30.75
C ALA A 402 1.68 -1.04 29.88
N ASN A 403 1.81 -0.94 28.56
CA ASN A 403 0.80 -1.32 27.59
C ASN A 403 1.07 -2.68 26.93
N ASN A 404 2.02 -3.49 27.45
CA ASN A 404 2.42 -4.79 26.89
C ASN A 404 2.90 -4.73 25.42
N ILE A 405 3.44 -3.60 24.97
CA ILE A 405 3.99 -3.39 23.63
C ILE A 405 5.44 -3.89 23.59
N GLN A 406 5.69 -4.89 22.74
CA GLN A 406 7.02 -5.46 22.56
C GLN A 406 7.80 -4.76 21.43
N THR A 407 8.54 -3.71 21.77
CA THR A 407 9.52 -3.08 20.88
C THR A 407 10.90 -3.70 21.08
N PHE A 408 11.83 -3.39 20.19
CA PHE A 408 13.23 -3.81 20.34
C PHE A 408 13.81 -3.31 21.69
N ALA A 409 13.43 -2.09 22.09
CA ALA A 409 13.85 -1.48 23.35
C ALA A 409 13.18 -2.11 24.59
N THR A 410 11.89 -2.49 24.53
CA THR A 410 11.26 -3.19 25.66
C THR A 410 11.74 -4.63 25.82
N ARG A 411 12.15 -5.30 24.74
CA ARG A 411 12.70 -6.67 24.80
C ARG A 411 14.13 -6.74 25.30
N MET A 412 15.00 -5.84 24.81
CA MET A 412 16.44 -5.86 25.11
C MET A 412 16.80 -5.03 26.35
N GLY A 413 15.90 -4.13 26.76
CA GLY A 413 16.10 -3.19 27.87
C GLY A 413 16.79 -1.90 27.44
N VAL A 414 16.36 -0.79 28.05
CA VAL A 414 16.85 0.58 27.76
C VAL A 414 18.38 0.64 27.80
N LYS A 415 18.99 0.13 28.87
CA LYS A 415 20.45 0.12 29.05
C LYS A 415 21.17 -0.60 27.91
N THR A 416 20.74 -1.79 27.55
CA THR A 416 21.37 -2.61 26.50
C THR A 416 21.30 -1.92 25.14
N VAL A 417 20.14 -1.36 24.79
CA VAL A 417 19.93 -0.69 23.51
C VAL A 417 20.68 0.64 23.45
N SER A 418 20.66 1.44 24.53
CA SER A 418 21.48 2.67 24.62
C SER A 418 22.96 2.38 24.47
N LEU A 419 23.49 1.36 25.16
CA LEU A 419 24.90 0.99 25.06
C LEU A 419 25.25 0.44 23.68
N GLY A 420 24.39 -0.38 23.07
CA GLY A 420 24.58 -0.86 21.70
C GLY A 420 24.64 0.28 20.67
N ALA A 421 23.73 1.26 20.80
CA ALA A 421 23.73 2.46 19.98
C ALA A 421 25.02 3.29 20.15
N VAL A 422 25.47 3.51 21.39
CA VAL A 422 26.74 4.19 21.68
C VAL A 422 27.93 3.44 21.10
N SER A 423 27.97 2.11 21.25
CA SER A 423 29.04 1.28 20.69
C SER A 423 29.12 1.41 19.18
N LEU A 424 27.98 1.40 18.48
CA LEU A 424 27.92 1.61 17.03
C LEU A 424 28.44 3.00 16.63
N LEU A 425 28.02 4.06 17.33
CA LEU A 425 28.50 5.41 17.05
C LEU A 425 30.00 5.58 17.33
N LEU A 426 30.51 5.02 18.43
CA LEU A 426 31.95 5.04 18.75
C LEU A 426 32.77 4.26 17.73
N ALA A 427 32.27 3.11 17.27
CA ALA A 427 32.90 2.37 16.18
C ALA A 427 32.93 3.20 14.89
N ASN A 428 31.84 3.91 14.57
CA ASN A 428 31.77 4.83 13.43
C ASN A 428 32.84 5.92 13.52
N TYR A 429 32.96 6.57 14.69
CA TYR A 429 34.01 7.57 14.93
C TYR A 429 35.41 6.98 14.84
N GLY A 430 35.62 5.76 15.34
CA GLY A 430 36.88 5.05 15.20
C GLY A 430 37.26 4.81 13.74
N VAL A 431 36.30 4.45 12.88
CA VAL A 431 36.51 4.32 11.43
C VAL A 431 36.87 5.67 10.82
N ALA A 432 36.16 6.75 11.16
CA ALA A 432 36.47 8.09 10.67
C ALA A 432 37.90 8.54 11.05
N MET A 433 38.30 8.32 12.30
CA MET A 433 39.65 8.61 12.79
C MET A 433 40.71 7.74 12.09
N TRP A 434 40.43 6.45 11.84
CA TRP A 434 41.34 5.58 11.08
C TRP A 434 41.49 6.03 9.62
N MET A 435 40.39 6.42 8.98
CA MET A 435 40.39 6.97 7.61
C MET A 435 41.19 8.29 7.53
N ALA A 436 41.15 9.11 8.58
CA ALA A 436 41.94 10.35 8.67
C ALA A 436 43.46 10.12 8.58
N LEU A 437 43.92 8.92 8.96
CA LEU A 437 45.33 8.52 8.94
C LEU A 437 45.75 7.89 7.61
N GLN A 438 44.84 7.76 6.64
CA GLN A 438 45.13 7.19 5.32
C GLN A 438 45.46 8.32 4.33
N PRO A 439 46.75 8.54 3.97
CA PRO A 439 47.13 9.71 3.16
C PRO A 439 46.50 9.71 1.76
N HIS A 440 46.20 8.53 1.22
CA HIS A 440 45.60 8.36 -0.10
C HIS A 440 44.12 8.76 -0.18
N LEU A 441 43.43 8.93 0.97
CA LEU A 441 42.03 9.35 1.00
C LEU A 441 41.86 10.88 0.98
N GLY A 442 42.93 11.64 1.22
CA GLY A 442 42.96 13.09 1.03
C GLY A 442 42.18 13.92 2.06
N PHE A 443 41.82 13.36 3.22
CA PHE A 443 41.11 14.09 4.27
C PHE A 443 41.99 15.11 5.00
N ASN A 444 41.39 16.19 5.49
CA ASN A 444 42.01 17.09 6.45
C ASN A 444 42.18 16.40 7.80
N THR A 445 43.36 15.84 8.04
CA THR A 445 43.65 15.04 9.24
C THR A 445 43.32 15.76 10.55
N LEU A 446 43.52 17.08 10.65
CA LEU A 446 43.23 17.82 11.88
C LEU A 446 41.73 17.78 12.22
N LEU A 447 40.87 18.01 11.23
CA LEU A 447 39.42 18.04 11.44
C LEU A 447 38.82 16.63 11.43
N MET A 448 39.27 15.77 10.51
CA MET A 448 38.79 14.39 10.41
C MET A 448 39.20 13.56 11.63
N PHE A 449 40.44 13.69 12.12
CA PHE A 449 40.83 12.99 13.35
C PHE A 449 40.39 13.74 14.59
N GLY A 450 40.73 15.03 14.70
CA GLY A 450 40.50 15.82 15.92
C GLY A 450 39.02 16.10 16.19
N GLY A 451 38.25 16.40 15.16
CA GLY A 451 36.80 16.66 15.28
C GLY A 451 36.03 15.42 15.71
N HIS A 452 36.21 14.30 15.02
CA HIS A 452 35.57 13.04 15.40
C HIS A 452 36.08 12.52 16.75
N ALA A 453 37.35 12.73 17.12
CA ALA A 453 37.84 12.42 18.46
C ALA A 453 37.15 13.25 19.55
N ALA A 454 36.94 14.55 19.32
CA ALA A 454 36.22 15.42 20.24
C ALA A 454 34.74 15.01 20.40
N LEU A 455 34.07 14.67 19.29
CA LEU A 455 32.68 14.19 19.31
C LEU A 455 32.54 12.80 19.95
N ALA A 456 33.53 11.92 19.77
CA ALA A 456 33.60 10.63 20.46
C ALA A 456 33.78 10.79 21.97
N LEU A 457 34.65 11.70 22.41
CA LEU A 457 34.82 12.03 23.83
C LEU A 457 33.54 12.65 24.42
N LEU A 458 32.87 13.52 23.67
CA LEU A 458 31.59 14.10 24.09
C LEU A 458 30.50 13.03 24.21
N LEU A 459 30.43 12.09 23.26
CA LEU A 459 29.51 10.96 23.30
C LEU A 459 29.80 10.06 24.51
N ALA A 460 31.07 9.78 24.80
CA ALA A 460 31.46 9.01 25.98
C ALA A 460 31.06 9.72 27.29
N TYR A 461 31.28 11.04 27.38
CA TYR A 461 30.83 11.85 28.52
C TYR A 461 29.30 11.83 28.68
N ARG A 462 28.55 11.98 27.58
CA ARG A 462 27.08 11.92 27.59
C ARG A 462 26.58 10.53 28.01
N THR A 463 27.27 9.48 27.60
CA THR A 463 26.96 8.10 28.00
C THR A 463 27.21 7.87 29.49
N ALA A 464 28.33 8.36 30.03
CA ALA A 464 28.61 8.29 31.47
C ALA A 464 27.56 9.03 32.30
N ARG A 465 27.07 10.19 31.81
CA ARG A 465 25.95 10.91 32.45
C ARG A 465 24.63 10.14 32.39
N LEU A 466 24.37 9.45 31.28
CA LEU A 466 23.17 8.62 31.13
C LEU A 466 23.19 7.44 32.12
N ASP A 467 24.33 6.77 32.26
CA ASP A 467 24.51 5.66 33.21
C ASP A 467 24.42 6.14 34.68
N ALA A 468 25.03 7.29 35.00
CA ALA A 468 24.91 7.92 36.32
C ALA A 468 23.46 8.32 36.67
N ALA A 469 22.66 8.70 35.67
CA ALA A 469 21.23 8.98 35.81
C ALA A 469 20.36 7.71 35.82
N LYS A 470 20.98 6.52 35.84
CA LYS A 470 20.31 5.21 35.84
C LYS A 470 19.29 5.05 34.71
N TYR A 471 19.55 5.65 33.55
CA TYR A 471 18.68 5.59 32.37
C TYR A 471 17.23 6.04 32.64
N SER A 472 17.04 7.05 33.51
CA SER A 472 15.72 7.63 33.73
C SER A 472 15.12 8.19 32.42
N ARG A 473 13.78 8.22 32.33
CA ARG A 473 13.06 8.72 31.15
C ARG A 473 13.54 10.10 30.69
N ASP A 474 13.71 11.05 31.61
CA ASP A 474 14.21 12.39 31.29
C ASP A 474 15.65 12.38 30.77
N ALA A 475 16.51 11.52 31.35
CA ALA A 475 17.88 11.37 30.90
C ALA A 475 17.95 10.75 29.49
N ILE A 476 17.06 9.80 29.18
CA ILE A 476 16.93 9.18 27.86
C ILE A 476 16.42 10.17 26.83
N LEU A 477 15.38 10.94 27.14
CA LEU A 477 14.88 12.03 26.28
C LEU A 477 15.99 13.04 25.97
N GLY A 478 16.75 13.43 26.99
CA GLY A 478 17.91 14.31 26.84
C GLY A 478 18.99 13.69 25.95
N PHE A 479 19.34 12.42 26.19
CA PHE A 479 20.33 11.69 25.42
C PHE A 479 19.93 11.55 23.95
N TYR A 480 18.68 11.18 23.66
CA TYR A 480 18.16 11.06 22.30
C TYR A 480 18.24 12.38 21.53
N ARG A 481 17.85 13.50 22.15
CA ARG A 481 18.02 14.83 21.54
C ARG A 481 19.48 15.16 21.26
N TRP A 482 20.40 14.73 22.13
CA TRP A 482 21.83 14.92 21.93
C TRP A 482 22.41 14.10 20.77
N VAL A 483 21.86 12.92 20.47
CA VAL A 483 22.26 12.14 19.28
C VAL A 483 21.96 12.92 18.00
N TRP A 484 20.82 13.62 17.93
CA TRP A 484 20.51 14.53 16.82
C TRP A 484 21.48 15.71 16.73
N THR A 485 21.90 16.27 17.86
CA THR A 485 22.94 17.32 17.85
C THR A 485 24.25 16.82 17.28
N LEU A 486 24.71 15.62 17.67
CA LEU A 486 25.91 15.00 17.09
C LEU A 486 25.77 14.85 15.58
N PHE A 487 24.63 14.32 15.11
CA PHE A 487 24.33 14.20 13.69
C PHE A 487 24.48 15.53 12.93
N TYR A 488 23.96 16.64 13.46
CA TYR A 488 24.12 17.94 12.84
C TYR A 488 25.55 18.48 12.89
N CYS A 489 26.32 18.15 13.93
CA CYS A 489 27.75 18.47 13.98
C CYS A 489 28.52 17.81 12.83
N GLU A 490 28.16 16.59 12.43
CA GLU A 490 28.79 15.91 11.29
C GLU A 490 28.59 16.69 9.98
N TYR A 491 27.38 17.18 9.74
CA TYR A 491 27.11 18.02 8.57
C TYR A 491 27.82 19.37 8.62
N ALA A 492 28.00 19.93 9.82
CA ALA A 492 28.75 21.18 9.98
C ALA A 492 30.25 20.99 9.74
N MET A 493 30.79 19.81 10.07
CA MET A 493 32.19 19.47 9.89
C MET A 493 32.52 18.97 8.47
N PHE A 494 31.56 18.31 7.80
CA PHE A 494 31.69 17.76 6.44
C PHE A 494 32.36 18.69 5.39
N PRO A 495 32.05 20.00 5.32
CA PRO A 495 32.70 20.94 4.41
C PRO A 495 34.23 21.04 4.50
N PHE A 496 34.77 20.67 5.67
CA PHE A 496 36.13 21.01 6.07
C PHE A 496 37.03 19.78 6.30
N ILE A 497 36.43 18.57 6.26
CA ILE A 497 37.14 17.28 6.30
C ILE A 497 37.59 16.88 4.90
#